data_AF-A0A5V6NLX9-F1
#
_entry.id   AF-A0A5V6NLX9-F1
#
_cell.length_a   1.000
_cell.length_b   1.000
_cell.length_c   1.000
_cell.angle_alpha   90.00
_cell.angle_beta   90.00
_cell.angle_gamma   90.00
#
_symmetry.space_group_name_H-M   'P 1'
#
loop_
_entity.id
_entity.type
_entity.pdbx_description
1 polymer ?
#
loop_
_entity_poly.entity_id
_entity_poly.type
_entity_poly.pdbx_seq_one_letter_code
_entity_poly.pdbx_strand_id
1 'polypeptide(L)'
;MGGWSGTLLTDGYAAYRMLKNGGSIINAGCWAHVRRDFAALYKVNRDPHAGMALKMIHGLYSLEKKIRHRSPEKIRQWRQRYARPQLDTLWSWLTA
;
A
#
# COMPACT_ATOMS: atom_id res chain seq x y z
N MET A 1 -12.99 8.74 28.13
CA MET A 1 -11.91 8.27 27.23
C MET A 1 -12.28 8.70 25.82
N GLY A 2 -11.51 9.60 25.21
CA GLY A 2 -11.77 10.03 23.83
C GLY A 2 -11.47 8.89 22.85
N GLY A 3 -12.33 8.70 21.85
CA GLY A 3 -12.10 7.70 20.81
C GLY A 3 -10.81 7.98 20.03
N TRP A 4 -10.12 6.92 19.60
CA TRP A 4 -8.92 7.05 18.77
C TRP A 4 -9.27 7.53 17.36
N SER A 5 -8.38 8.33 16.76
CA SER A 5 -8.48 8.79 15.37
C SER A 5 -7.13 8.64 14.67
N GLY A 6 -7.14 8.29 13.39
CA GLY A 6 -5.92 8.08 12.62
C GLY A 6 -6.05 7.08 11.48
N THR A 7 -4.89 6.70 10.92
CA THR A 7 -4.80 5.67 9.88
C THR A 7 -4.48 4.32 10.50
N LEU A 8 -5.38 3.36 10.36
CA LEU A 8 -5.21 1.98 10.78
C LEU A 8 -4.71 1.15 9.58
N LEU A 9 -3.50 0.60 9.68
CA LEU A 9 -3.00 -0.34 8.68
C LEU A 9 -3.56 -1.73 8.96
N THR A 10 -4.25 -2.31 8.00
CA THR A 10 -4.90 -3.62 8.13
C THR A 10 -4.44 -4.58 7.03
N ASP A 11 -4.67 -5.87 7.23
CA ASP A 11 -4.50 -6.89 6.20
C ASP A 11 -5.63 -6.89 5.15
N GLY A 12 -6.64 -6.03 5.31
CA GLY A 12 -7.82 -5.99 4.45
C GLY A 12 -8.97 -6.89 4.91
N TYR A 13 -8.87 -7.54 6.08
CA TYR A 13 -9.94 -8.39 6.60
C TYR A 13 -11.25 -7.59 6.78
N ALA A 14 -12.36 -8.20 6.34
CA ALA A 14 -13.65 -7.54 6.21
C ALA A 14 -14.16 -6.91 7.51
N ALA A 15 -13.86 -7.53 8.66
CA ALA A 15 -14.27 -7.03 9.97
C ALA A 15 -13.69 -5.63 10.30
N TYR A 16 -12.50 -5.29 9.78
CA TYR A 16 -11.92 -3.97 10.00
C TYR A 16 -12.68 -2.85 9.27
N ARG A 17 -13.48 -3.17 8.25
CA ARG A 17 -14.36 -2.19 7.60
C ARG A 17 -15.44 -1.66 8.55
N MET A 18 -15.81 -2.44 9.57
CA MET A 18 -16.77 -2.06 10.61
C MET A 18 -16.17 -1.07 11.63
N LEU A 19 -14.84 -0.99 11.73
CA LEU A 19 -14.15 -0.01 12.58
C LEU A 19 -14.16 1.41 11.99
N LYS A 20 -14.80 1.64 10.84
CA LYS A 20 -15.09 2.98 10.33
C LYS A 20 -16.12 3.76 11.19
N ASN A 21 -16.58 3.20 12.31
CA ASN A 21 -17.53 3.79 13.25
C ASN A 21 -17.19 5.25 13.57
N GLY A 22 -17.90 6.18 12.92
CA GLY A 22 -17.82 7.62 13.17
C GLY A 22 -16.87 8.43 12.28
N GLY A 23 -16.23 7.83 11.27
CA GLY A 23 -15.44 8.58 10.26
C GLY A 23 -14.06 9.08 10.71
N SER A 24 -13.66 8.86 11.96
CA SER A 24 -12.36 9.26 12.51
C SER A 24 -11.21 8.29 12.19
N ILE A 25 -11.52 7.12 11.61
CA ILE A 25 -10.56 6.05 11.32
C ILE A 25 -10.46 5.81 9.81
N ILE A 26 -9.26 6.01 9.27
CA ILE A 26 -8.91 5.70 7.88
C ILE A 26 -8.30 4.30 7.85
N ASN A 27 -8.92 3.37 7.12
CA ASN A 27 -8.33 2.05 6.91
C ASN A 27 -7.37 2.08 5.71
N ALA A 28 -6.10 1.73 5.94
CA ALA A 28 -5.10 1.55 4.90
C ALA A 28 -4.76 0.07 4.74
N GLY A 29 -4.73 -0.43 3.51
CA GLY A 29 -4.33 -1.81 3.22
C GLY A 29 -2.81 -2.00 3.33
N CYS A 30 -2.40 -3.13 3.92
CA CYS A 30 -1.00 -3.48 4.05
C CYS A 30 -0.41 -3.98 2.73
N TRP A 31 0.64 -3.32 2.26
CA TRP A 31 1.35 -3.69 1.02
C TRP A 31 1.90 -5.13 1.02
N ALA A 32 2.22 -5.69 2.20
CA ALA A 32 2.68 -7.07 2.30
C ALA A 32 1.58 -8.07 1.93
N HIS A 33 0.33 -7.79 2.30
CA HIS A 33 -0.83 -8.61 1.96
C HIS A 33 -1.20 -8.45 0.50
N VAL A 34 -1.31 -7.22 0.01
CA VAL A 34 -1.57 -6.94 -1.43
C VAL A 34 -0.56 -7.66 -2.33
N ARG A 35 0.74 -7.59 -1.99
CA ARG A 35 1.79 -8.30 -2.74
C ARG A 35 1.61 -9.81 -2.71
N ARG A 36 1.21 -10.38 -1.57
CA ARG A 36 1.03 -11.83 -1.41
C ARG A 36 -0.07 -12.33 -2.34
N ASP A 37 -1.17 -11.60 -2.45
CA ASP A 37 -2.32 -12.00 -3.26
C ASP A 37 -1.98 -11.96 -4.76
N PHE A 38 -1.34 -10.88 -5.23
CA PHE A 38 -0.84 -10.82 -6.61
C PHE A 38 0.22 -11.89 -6.90
N ALA A 39 1.09 -12.20 -5.93
CA ALA A 39 2.08 -13.26 -6.08
C ALA A 39 1.42 -14.65 -6.16
N ALA A 40 0.34 -14.89 -5.41
CA ALA A 40 -0.43 -16.12 -5.49
C ALA A 40 -1.08 -16.26 -6.86
N LEU A 41 -1.76 -15.20 -7.35
CA LEU A 41 -2.36 -15.17 -8.68
C LEU A 41 -1.30 -15.46 -9.76
N TYR A 42 -0.18 -14.72 -9.75
CA TYR A 42 0.90 -14.90 -10.72
C TYR A 42 1.49 -16.33 -10.72
N LYS A 43 1.57 -16.99 -9.56
CA LYS A 43 2.07 -18.37 -9.46
C LYS A 43 1.13 -19.37 -10.14
N VAL A 44 -0.18 -19.14 -10.09
CA VAL A 44 -1.18 -20.08 -10.62
C VAL A 44 -1.23 -20.04 -12.14
N ASN A 45 -1.26 -18.85 -12.74
CA ASN A 45 -1.57 -18.70 -14.16
C ASN A 45 -0.62 -17.78 -14.93
N ARG A 46 0.46 -17.26 -14.30
CA ARG A 46 1.38 -16.30 -14.90
C ARG A 46 0.68 -15.06 -15.46
N ASP A 47 -0.41 -14.64 -14.82
CA ASP A 47 -1.20 -13.50 -15.27
C ASP A 47 -0.32 -12.24 -15.44
N PRO A 48 -0.34 -11.61 -16.63
CA PRO A 48 0.52 -10.47 -16.91
C PRO A 48 0.16 -9.22 -16.07
N HIS A 49 -1.10 -9.06 -15.67
CA HIS A 49 -1.55 -7.99 -14.78
C HIS A 49 -1.03 -8.19 -13.36
N ALA A 50 -1.04 -9.43 -12.86
CA ALA A 50 -0.42 -9.76 -11.58
C ALA A 50 1.10 -9.49 -11.60
N GLY A 51 1.78 -9.85 -12.69
CA GLY A 51 3.20 -9.53 -12.89
C GLY A 51 3.47 -8.02 -12.89
N MET A 52 2.61 -7.24 -13.56
CA MET A 52 2.69 -5.78 -13.57
C MET A 52 2.52 -5.18 -12.17
N ALA A 53 1.49 -5.60 -11.42
CA ALA A 53 1.26 -5.16 -10.05
C ALA A 53 2.45 -5.46 -9.13
N LEU A 54 3.02 -6.66 -9.22
CA LEU A 54 4.20 -7.05 -8.46
C LEU A 54 5.41 -6.16 -8.77
N LYS A 55 5.62 -5.80 -10.03
CA LYS A 55 6.71 -4.90 -10.45
C LYS A 55 6.53 -3.50 -9.86
N MET A 56 5.31 -2.97 -9.84
CA MET A 56 5.02 -1.66 -9.24
C MET A 56 5.25 -1.68 -7.72
N ILE A 57 4.74 -2.70 -7.02
CA ILE A 57 4.93 -2.86 -5.56
C ILE A 57 6.42 -3.04 -5.22
N HIS A 58 7.17 -3.77 -6.04
CA HIS A 58 8.62 -3.90 -5.88
C HIS A 58 9.34 -2.55 -5.97
N GLY A 59 8.86 -1.63 -6.82
CA GLY A 59 9.37 -0.26 -6.91
C GLY A 59 9.28 0.49 -5.58
N LEU A 60 8.15 0.37 -4.88
CA LEU A 60 7.95 0.96 -3.55
C LEU A 60 8.95 0.41 -2.52
N TYR A 61 9.13 -0.91 -2.49
CA TYR A 61 10.03 -1.57 -1.52
C TYR A 61 11.50 -1.21 -1.81
N SER A 62 11.85 -1.09 -3.10
CA SER A 62 13.17 -0.64 -3.53
C SER A 62 13.44 0.80 -3.09
N LEU A 63 12.45 1.69 -3.18
CA LEU A 63 12.56 3.05 -2.67
C LEU A 63 12.75 3.05 -1.14
N GLU A 64 11.93 2.32 -0.39
CA GLU A 64 12.03 2.23 1.07
C GLU A 64 13.42 1.72 1.50
N LYS A 65 13.95 0.69 0.84
CA LYS A 65 15.30 0.18 1.10
C LYS A 65 16.38 1.24 0.89
N LYS A 66 16.21 2.13 -0.11
CA LYS A 66 17.16 3.22 -0.39
C LYS A 66 17.10 4.36 0.62
N ILE A 67 15.93 4.61 1.23
CA ILE A 67 15.71 5.79 2.09
C ILE A 67 15.67 5.47 3.58
N ARG A 68 15.63 4.20 3.99
CA ARG A 68 15.49 3.76 5.41
C ARG A 68 16.51 4.33 6.41
N HIS A 69 17.66 4.78 5.93
CA HIS A 69 18.73 5.34 6.78
C HIS A 69 18.63 6.87 6.94
N ARG A 70 17.68 7.52 6.28
CA ARG A 70 17.48 8.97 6.32
C ARG A 70 16.61 9.37 7.52
N SER A 71 16.59 10.66 7.85
CA SER A 71 15.68 11.17 8.88
C SER A 71 14.21 10.95 8.49
N PRO A 72 13.28 10.89 9.46
CA PRO A 72 11.85 10.74 9.19
C PRO A 72 11.29 11.79 8.21
N GLU A 73 11.73 13.05 8.32
CA GLU A 73 11.31 14.14 7.44
C GLU A 73 11.78 13.90 6.01
N LYS A 74 13.03 13.44 5.84
CA LYS A 74 13.57 13.09 4.54
C LYS A 74 12.88 11.86 3.95
N ILE A 75 12.60 10.83 4.75
CA ILE A 75 11.82 9.68 4.31
C ILE A 75 10.45 10.15 3.79
N ARG A 76 9.76 11.03 4.54
CA ARG A 76 8.47 11.59 4.11
C ARG A 76 8.58 12.37 2.80
N GLN A 77 9.57 13.25 2.66
CA GLN A 77 9.79 14.00 1.42
C GLN A 77 10.03 13.07 0.22
N TRP A 78 10.83 12.02 0.39
CA TRP A 78 11.10 11.05 -0.66
C TRP A 78 9.87 10.21 -1.03
N ARG A 79 9.07 9.79 -0.05
CA ARG A 79 7.79 9.12 -0.32
C ARG A 79 6.85 10.00 -1.13
N GLN A 80 6.70 11.27 -0.76
CA GLN A 80 5.86 12.21 -1.52
C GLN A 80 6.39 12.46 -2.94
N ARG A 81 7.71 12.56 -3.11
CA ARG A 81 8.30 12.83 -4.43
C ARG A 81 8.32 11.63 -5.36
N TYR A 82 8.56 10.42 -4.83
CA TYR A 82 8.85 9.24 -5.65
C TYR A 82 7.83 8.10 -5.48
N ALA A 83 7.31 7.87 -4.27
CA ALA A 83 6.32 6.82 -4.05
C ALA A 83 4.93 7.26 -4.53
N ARG A 84 4.56 8.52 -4.26
CA ARG A 84 3.22 9.02 -4.57
C ARG A 84 2.85 8.92 -6.06
N PRO A 85 3.69 9.36 -7.02
CA PRO A 85 3.36 9.20 -8.44
C PRO A 85 3.24 7.73 -8.88
N GLN A 86 4.02 6.82 -8.27
CA GLN A 86 3.90 5.38 -8.55
C GLN A 86 2.57 4.81 -8.05
N LEU A 87 2.13 5.26 -6.86
CA LEU A 87 0.84 4.89 -6.30
C LEU A 87 -0.33 5.47 -7.11
N ASP A 88 -0.21 6.72 -7.57
CA ASP A 88 -1.21 7.34 -8.45
C ASP A 88 -1.33 6.55 -9.76
N THR A 89 -0.20 6.14 -10.35
CA THR A 89 -0.17 5.29 -11.55
C THR A 89 -0.83 3.93 -11.28
N LEU A 90 -0.52 3.30 -10.14
CA LEU A 90 -1.11 2.02 -9.74
C LEU A 90 -2.64 2.16 -9.57
N TRP A 91 -3.08 3.24 -8.94
CA TRP A 91 -4.49 3.53 -8.72
C TRP A 91 -5.22 3.72 -10.05
N SER A 92 -4.70 4.60 -10.92
CA SER A 92 -5.28 4.81 -12.24
C SER A 92 -5.39 3.52 -13.05
N TRP A 93 -4.38 2.64 -12.97
CA TRP A 93 -4.40 1.35 -13.64
C TRP A 93 -5.45 0.39 -13.05
N LEU A 94 -5.65 0.37 -11.73
CA LEU A 94 -6.65 -0.49 -11.07
C LEU A 94 -8.09 -0.03 -11.27
N THR A 95 -8.31 1.26 -11.58
CA THR A 95 -9.63 1.86 -11.76
C THR A 95 -9.97 2.19 -13.21
N ALA A 96 -9.08 1.86 -14.15
CA ALA A 96 -9.34 1.96 -15.58
C ALA A 96 -10.23 0.80 -16.06
#